data_AF-A0A543JIA9-F1
#
_entry.id   AF-A0A543JIA9-F1
#
_cell.length_a   1.000
_cell.length_b   1.000
_cell.length_c   1.000
_cell.angle_alpha   90.00
_cell.angle_beta   90.00
_cell.angle_gamma   90.00
#
_symmetry.space_group_name_H-M   'P 1'
#
loop_
_entity.id
_entity.type
_entity.pdbx_description
1 polymer ?
#
loop_
_entity_poly.entity_id
_entity_poly.type
_entity_poly.pdbx_seq_one_letter_code
_entity_poly.pdbx_strand_id
1 'polypeptide(L)'
;MTGPEPLPRLCVKHLRGPDRVVVAFPAPHTAWVLLVGPHDDDPGRDLYEALYELAGVRPKLTEKRTKPPCCSDATPPLADSDLVDDLVARARSLARSRRRP
;
A
#
# COMPACT_ATOMS: atom_id res chain seq x y z
N MET A 1 5.52 5.95 -3.64
CA MET A 1 5.84 6.70 -2.41
C MET A 1 7.34 6.73 -2.31
N THR A 2 7.96 7.78 -1.79
CA THR A 2 9.29 7.63 -1.21
C THR A 2 9.08 7.48 0.28
N GLY A 3 9.17 6.25 0.74
CA GLY A 3 9.14 5.86 2.15
C GLY A 3 10.22 4.81 2.37
N PRO A 4 10.51 4.43 3.63
CA PRO A 4 11.48 3.40 3.91
C PRO A 4 11.13 2.10 3.18
N GLU A 5 12.15 1.38 2.72
CA GLU A 5 11.99 0.02 2.20
C GLU A 5 11.18 -0.82 3.20
N PRO A 6 10.21 -1.64 2.74
CA PRO A 6 9.93 -2.00 1.34
C PRO A 6 8.78 -1.18 0.72
N LEU A 7 8.40 -0.04 1.30
CA LEU A 7 7.31 0.80 0.82
C LEU A 7 7.65 1.87 -0.25
N PRO A 8 8.88 2.04 -0.77
CA PRO A 8 9.04 2.90 -1.91
C PRO A 8 8.28 2.30 -3.10
N ARG A 9 7.86 3.15 -4.04
CA ARG A 9 7.29 2.72 -5.34
C ARG A 9 5.85 2.18 -5.36
N LEU A 10 5.05 2.37 -4.31
CA LEU A 10 3.58 2.17 -4.36
C LEU A 10 2.81 3.48 -4.67
N CYS A 11 1.67 3.40 -5.36
CA CYS A 11 0.73 4.52 -5.56
C CYS A 11 -0.52 4.33 -4.68
N VAL A 12 -1.10 5.45 -4.23
CA VAL A 12 -2.37 5.47 -3.51
C VAL A 12 -3.29 6.51 -4.13
N LYS A 13 -4.52 6.12 -4.47
CA LYS A 13 -5.54 7.00 -5.06
C LYS A 13 -6.78 7.07 -4.17
N HIS A 14 -7.40 8.25 -4.14
CA HIS A 14 -8.70 8.45 -3.52
C HIS A 14 -9.79 7.80 -4.35
N LEU A 15 -10.73 7.13 -3.67
CA LEU A 15 -11.99 6.66 -4.23
C LEU A 15 -13.13 7.53 -3.70
N ARG A 16 -14.25 6.93 -3.28
CA ARG A 16 -15.41 7.63 -2.71
C ARG A 16 -15.22 7.84 -1.21
N GLY A 17 -15.43 9.06 -0.73
CA GLY A 17 -15.33 9.37 0.70
C GLY A 17 -13.93 9.08 1.27
N PRO A 18 -13.81 8.35 2.39
CA PRO A 18 -12.52 8.03 3.00
C PRO A 18 -11.77 6.93 2.23
N ASP A 19 -12.41 6.24 1.29
CA ASP A 19 -11.82 5.07 0.65
C ASP A 19 -10.60 5.41 -0.20
N ARG A 20 -9.62 4.52 -0.14
CA ARG A 20 -8.36 4.56 -0.88
C ARG A 20 -8.10 3.21 -1.52
N VAL A 21 -7.33 3.25 -2.61
CA VAL A 21 -6.76 2.05 -3.23
C VAL A 21 -5.25 2.14 -3.29
N VAL A 22 -4.58 1.07 -2.87
CA VAL A 22 -3.12 0.89 -3.00
C VAL A 22 -2.84 0.06 -4.24
N VAL A 23 -2.04 0.62 -5.15
CA VAL A 23 -1.67 -0.03 -6.42
C VAL A 23 -0.15 -0.12 -6.54
N ALA A 24 0.32 -1.29 -6.97
CA ALA A 24 1.72 -1.54 -7.35
C ALA A 24 1.84 -1.76 -8.86
N PHE A 25 3.00 -1.42 -9.43
CA PHE A 25 3.27 -1.56 -10.85
C PHE A 25 4.58 -2.33 -11.08
N PRO A 26 4.57 -3.67 -11.18
CA PRO A 26 5.79 -4.43 -11.45
C PRO A 26 6.38 -4.17 -12.84
N ALA A 27 5.57 -3.63 -13.76
CA ALA A 27 5.98 -3.22 -15.11
C ALA A 27 5.11 -2.05 -15.58
N PRO A 28 5.52 -1.28 -16.61
CA PRO A 28 4.79 -0.08 -17.07
C PRO A 28 3.32 -0.30 -17.44
N HIS A 29 2.97 -1.52 -17.86
CA HIS A 29 1.63 -1.87 -18.33
C HIS A 29 0.91 -2.88 -17.42
N THR A 30 1.46 -3.15 -16.23
CA THR A 30 0.92 -4.12 -15.28
C THR A 30 0.62 -3.43 -13.97
N ALA A 31 -0.62 -3.53 -13.49
CA ALA A 31 -1.05 -2.93 -12.23
C ALA A 31 -1.67 -3.99 -11.30
N TRP A 32 -1.29 -3.96 -10.02
CA TRP A 32 -1.79 -4.88 -8.99
C TRP A 32 -2.46 -4.09 -7.88
N VAL A 33 -3.73 -4.42 -7.59
CA VAL A 33 -4.46 -3.84 -6.47
C VAL A 33 -4.14 -4.65 -5.21
N LEU A 34 -3.46 -4.02 -4.26
CA LEU A 34 -3.02 -4.68 -3.02
C LEU A 34 -4.06 -4.54 -1.90
N LEU A 35 -4.58 -3.32 -1.71
CA LEU A 35 -5.53 -2.99 -0.64
C LEU A 35 -6.57 -1.99 -1.14
N VAL A 36 -7.81 -2.18 -0.71
CA VAL A 36 -8.91 -1.20 -0.85
C VAL A 36 -9.58 -1.08 0.51
N GLY A 37 -9.74 0.15 0.98
CA GLY A 37 -10.35 0.42 2.28
C GLY A 37 -10.30 1.88 2.68
N PRO A 38 -10.94 2.24 3.80
CA PRO A 38 -10.97 3.61 4.29
C PRO A 38 -9.58 4.06 4.78
N HIS A 39 -9.24 5.32 4.51
CA HIS A 39 -8.26 6.06 5.30
C HIS A 39 -9.03 6.86 6.34
N ASP A 40 -8.90 6.44 7.59
CA ASP A 40 -9.65 6.93 8.75
C ASP A 40 -8.68 7.10 9.93
N ASP A 41 -9.03 7.92 10.89
CA ASP A 41 -8.25 8.09 12.12
C ASP A 41 -8.55 6.97 13.15
N ASP A 42 -9.56 6.13 12.89
CA ASP A 42 -9.91 4.94 13.69
C ASP A 42 -8.82 3.85 13.63
N PRO A 43 -8.15 3.53 14.76
CA PRO A 43 -7.12 2.50 14.80
C PRO A 43 -7.65 1.12 14.40
N GLY A 44 -6.92 0.40 13.55
CA GLY A 44 -7.26 -0.93 13.03
C GLY A 44 -8.19 -0.92 11.82
N ARG A 45 -8.74 0.23 11.43
CA ARG A 45 -9.53 0.43 10.20
C ARG A 45 -8.79 1.23 9.15
N ASP A 46 -7.73 1.92 9.55
CA ASP A 46 -6.92 2.71 8.66
C ASP A 46 -6.13 1.84 7.65
N LEU A 47 -6.28 2.17 6.37
CA LEU A 47 -5.58 1.51 5.29
C LEU A 47 -4.06 1.65 5.37
N TYR A 48 -3.50 2.72 5.94
CA TYR A 48 -2.04 2.81 6.10
C TYR A 48 -1.53 1.89 7.21
N GLU A 49 -2.25 1.74 8.32
CA GLU A 49 -1.92 0.74 9.33
C GLU A 49 -1.89 -0.67 8.73
N ALA A 50 -2.90 -1.03 7.95
CA ALA A 50 -2.95 -2.32 7.25
C ALA A 50 -1.79 -2.48 6.26
N LEU A 51 -1.40 -1.41 5.55
CA LEU A 51 -0.25 -1.41 4.65
C LEU A 51 1.09 -1.59 5.39
N TYR A 52 1.25 -1.00 6.57
CA TYR A 52 2.46 -1.15 7.39
C TYR A 52 2.56 -2.56 7.98
N GLU A 53 1.45 -3.10 8.48
CA GLU A 53 1.35 -4.49 8.92
C GLU A 53 1.71 -5.44 7.77
N LEU A 54 1.18 -5.18 6.58
CA LEU A 54 1.47 -5.96 5.37
C LEU A 54 2.96 -5.96 5.01
N ALA A 55 3.57 -4.79 5.03
CA ALA A 55 4.99 -4.63 4.75
C ALA A 55 5.89 -5.13 5.89
N GLY A 56 5.32 -5.56 7.03
CA GLY A 56 6.08 -6.01 8.19
C GLY A 56 6.92 -4.91 8.84
N VAL A 57 6.59 -3.64 8.59
CA VAL A 57 7.32 -2.48 9.11
C VAL A 57 6.47 -1.72 10.12
N ARG A 58 7.10 -1.27 11.20
CA ARG A 58 6.53 -0.30 12.14
C ARG A 58 7.24 1.04 11.87
N PRO A 59 6.70 1.92 11.01
CA PRO A 59 7.35 3.20 10.76
C PRO A 59 7.44 3.99 12.06
N LYS A 60 8.57 4.69 12.28
CA LYS A 60 8.60 5.78 13.26
C LYS A 60 7.70 6.88 12.70
N LEU A 61 6.58 7.16 13.39
CA LEU A 61 5.52 8.13 13.01
C LEU A 61 6.01 9.51 12.57
N THR A 62 7.29 9.84 12.81
CA THR A 62 7.92 11.11 12.49
C THR A 62 8.37 11.27 11.02
N GLU A 63 8.46 10.19 10.23
CA GLU A 63 8.88 10.29 8.84
C GLU A 63 7.69 10.60 7.91
N LYS A 64 7.58 11.86 7.48
CA LYS A 64 6.59 12.28 6.48
C LYS A 64 6.88 11.60 5.13
N ARG A 65 5.99 10.70 4.71
CA ARG A 65 6.02 10.13 3.36
C ARG A 65 5.58 11.16 2.34
N THR A 66 6.31 11.27 1.24
CA THR A 66 5.89 12.07 0.09
C THR A 66 5.26 11.20 -0.99
N LYS A 67 4.17 11.73 -1.57
CA LYS A 67 3.41 11.07 -2.62
C LYS A 67 4.28 11.00 -3.88
N PRO A 68 4.41 9.84 -4.53
CA PRO A 68 5.16 9.73 -5.78
C PRO A 68 4.46 10.50 -6.92
N PRO A 69 5.19 10.89 -7.96
CA PRO A 69 4.65 11.67 -9.08
C PRO A 69 3.53 10.99 -9.88
N CYS A 70 3.34 9.66 -9.80
CA CYS A 70 2.19 8.96 -10.43
C CYS A 70 0.82 9.41 -9.96
N CYS A 71 0.79 10.20 -8.90
CA CYS A 71 -0.44 10.71 -8.35
C CYS A 71 -0.86 12.06 -8.96
N SER A 72 -0.04 12.58 -9.88
CA SER A 72 -0.34 13.54 -10.96
C SER A 72 -0.33 12.81 -12.32
N ASP A 73 -0.58 13.48 -13.45
CA ASP A 73 -0.59 12.91 -14.81
C ASP A 73 0.79 12.41 -15.33
N ALA A 74 1.70 12.04 -14.42
CA ALA A 74 3.03 11.55 -14.72
C ALA A 74 3.10 10.01 -14.73
N THR A 75 4.21 9.48 -15.22
CA THR A 75 4.48 8.04 -15.31
C THR A 75 4.36 7.34 -13.94
N PRO A 76 3.69 6.17 -13.87
CA PRO A 76 3.64 5.36 -12.66
C PRO A 76 5.06 4.91 -12.21
N PRO A 77 5.41 4.95 -10.90
CA PRO A 77 6.61 4.33 -10.39
C PRO A 77 6.52 2.82 -10.58
N LEU A 78 7.63 2.21 -10.96
CA LEU A 78 7.73 0.76 -11.06
C LEU A 78 8.16 0.17 -9.72
N ALA A 79 7.37 -0.75 -9.18
CA ALA A 79 7.74 -1.60 -8.05
C ALA A 79 8.51 -2.83 -8.56
N ASP A 80 9.33 -3.43 -7.69
CA ASP A 80 9.99 -4.70 -7.98
C ASP A 80 8.97 -5.86 -7.95
N SER A 81 9.06 -6.83 -8.85
CA SER A 81 8.09 -7.93 -8.95
C SER A 81 8.11 -8.86 -7.75
N ASP A 82 9.29 -9.19 -7.22
CA ASP A 82 9.44 -10.12 -6.10
C ASP A 82 8.85 -9.50 -4.83
N LEU A 83 9.04 -8.19 -4.68
CA LEU A 83 8.38 -7.41 -3.64
C LEU A 83 6.85 -7.45 -3.77
N VAL A 84 6.29 -7.30 -4.98
CA VAL A 84 4.84 -7.36 -5.19
C VAL A 84 4.30 -8.74 -4.80
N ASP A 85 4.97 -9.81 -5.21
CA ASP A 85 4.55 -11.18 -4.89
C ASP A 85 4.60 -11.46 -3.38
N ASP A 86 5.65 -11.01 -2.69
CA ASP A 86 5.77 -11.12 -1.23
C ASP A 86 4.64 -10.36 -0.52
N LEU A 87 4.35 -9.11 -0.91
CA LEU A 87 3.25 -8.33 -0.35
C LEU A 87 1.89 -9.01 -0.62
N VAL A 88 1.66 -9.58 -1.80
CA VAL A 88 0.42 -10.32 -2.08
C VAL A 88 0.29 -11.56 -1.18
N ALA A 89 1.38 -12.30 -0.97
CA ALA A 89 1.40 -13.47 -0.09
C ALA A 89 1.09 -13.09 1.36
N ARG A 90 1.70 -12.00 1.88
CA ARG A 90 1.44 -11.48 3.21
C ARG A 90 0.01 -10.98 3.37
N ALA A 91 -0.57 -10.35 2.34
CA ALA A 91 -1.96 -9.84 2.37
C ALA A 91 -2.95 -10.99 2.52
N ARG A 92 -2.72 -12.08 1.78
CA ARG A 92 -3.51 -13.31 1.92
C ARG A 92 -3.37 -13.91 3.32
N SER A 93 -2.17 -13.86 3.91
CA SER A 93 -1.94 -14.34 5.27
C SER A 93 -2.72 -13.53 6.32
N LEU A 94 -2.63 -12.20 6.25
CA LEU A 94 -3.37 -11.27 7.13
C LEU A 94 -4.88 -11.41 7.00
N ALA A 95 -5.39 -11.56 5.77
CA ALA A 95 -6.81 -11.80 5.55
C ALA A 95 -7.28 -13.12 6.18
N ARG A 96 -6.42 -14.16 6.19
CA ARG A 96 -6.72 -15.45 6.84
C ARG A 96 -6.68 -15.34 8.37
N SER A 97 -5.70 -14.63 8.95
CA SER A 97 -5.61 -14.47 10.41
C SER A 97 -6.83 -13.73 10.96
N ARG A 98 -7.27 -12.66 10.29
CA ARG A 98 -8.45 -11.87 10.69
C ARG A 98 -9.79 -12.62 10.56
N ARG A 99 -9.84 -13.71 9.78
CA ARG A 99 -11.04 -14.55 9.63
C ARG A 99 -11.16 -15.64 10.69
N ARG A 100 -10.12 -15.88 11.49
CA ARG A 100 -10.16 -16.91 12.54
C ARG A 100 -10.82 -16.31 13.80
N PRO A 101 -11.93 -16.91 14.29
CA PRO A 101 -12.64 -16.41 15.46
C PRO A 101 -11.84 -16.54 16.75
#